data_AF-A0A8T1GP00-F1
#
_entry.id   AF-A0A8T1GP00-F1
#
_cell.length_a   1.000
_cell.length_b   1.000
_cell.length_c   1.000
_cell.angle_alpha   90.00
_cell.angle_beta   90.00
_cell.angle_gamma   90.00
#
_symmetry.space_group_name_H-M   'P 1'
#
loop_
_entity.id
_entity.type
_entity.pdbx_description
1 polymer ?
#
loop_
_entity_poly.entity_id
_entity_poly.type
_entity_poly.pdbx_seq_one_letter_code
_entity_poly.pdbx_strand_id
1 'polypeptide(L)'
;MDWVPLGDPRKKRPLASVILDEGVKEAVVDDVNDFMERQQWYVDRGIPYRRGYLLFGPPGSGKTSFIQALAGELDFSVAMINLSEMGMTDDKLAYLLTKLPKRSLLLLEDADAAFINRRQRESDGYNGATVTFSGLLN
;
A
#
# COMPACT_ATOMS: atom_id res chain seq x y z
N MET A 1 -12.79 12.61 -6.74
CA MET A 1 -13.10 11.90 -5.48
C MET A 1 -11.87 12.01 -4.61
N ASP A 2 -12.04 12.42 -3.37
CA ASP A 2 -10.95 12.54 -2.39
C ASP A 2 -10.97 11.35 -1.41
N TRP A 3 -9.95 11.28 -0.57
CA TRP A 3 -9.89 10.32 0.53
C TRP A 3 -11.07 10.52 1.48
N VAL A 4 -11.83 9.45 1.72
CA VAL A 4 -12.95 9.44 2.67
C VAL A 4 -12.69 8.41 3.77
N PRO A 5 -13.04 8.71 5.03
CA PRO A 5 -12.98 7.72 6.10
C PRO A 5 -13.89 6.53 5.79
N LEU A 6 -13.34 5.32 5.94
CA LEU A 6 -14.12 4.09 5.77
C LEU A 6 -14.63 3.60 7.14
N GLY A 7 -15.89 3.93 7.43
CA GLY A 7 -16.55 3.56 8.68
C GLY A 7 -15.94 4.23 9.91
N ASP A 8 -16.29 3.72 11.08
CA ASP A 8 -15.81 4.25 12.35
C ASP A 8 -14.34 3.85 12.62
N PRO A 9 -13.59 4.68 13.37
CA PRO A 9 -12.24 4.35 13.80
C PRO A 9 -12.19 3.00 14.52
N ARG A 10 -11.35 2.09 14.03
CA ARG A 10 -11.16 0.77 14.63
C ARG A 10 -10.14 0.83 15.75
N LYS A 11 -10.30 -0.03 16.76
CA LYS A 11 -9.27 -0.23 17.78
C LYS A 11 -8.00 -0.74 17.12
N LYS A 12 -6.85 -0.25 17.58
CA LYS A 12 -5.53 -0.73 17.14
C LYS A 12 -5.42 -2.23 17.40
N ARG A 13 -4.99 -2.97 16.38
CA ARG A 13 -4.68 -4.38 16.50
C ARG A 13 -3.25 -4.53 17.01
N PRO A 14 -2.99 -5.22 18.14
CA PRO A 14 -1.63 -5.44 18.61
C PRO A 14 -0.80 -6.26 17.60
N LEU A 15 0.46 -5.89 17.35
CA LEU A 15 1.36 -6.64 16.47
C LEU A 15 1.51 -8.11 16.89
N ALA A 16 1.52 -8.38 18.20
CA ALA A 16 1.56 -9.74 18.75
C ALA A 16 0.35 -10.63 18.38
N SER A 17 -0.78 -10.03 17.98
CA SER A 17 -1.99 -10.77 17.56
C SER A 17 -1.93 -11.26 16.10
N VAL A 18 -0.83 -10.95 15.38
CA VAL A 18 -0.60 -11.41 14.01
C VAL A 18 0.54 -12.41 14.05
N ILE A 19 0.23 -13.65 13.66
CA ILE A 19 1.19 -14.75 13.59
C ILE A 19 1.62 -14.90 12.14
N LEU A 20 2.90 -14.69 11.88
CA LEU A 20 3.57 -14.91 10.60
C LEU A 20 4.71 -15.90 10.83
N ASP A 21 5.35 -16.34 9.76
CA ASP A 21 6.57 -17.15 9.84
C ASP A 21 7.65 -16.43 10.66
N GLU A 22 8.46 -17.22 11.34
CA GLU A 22 9.50 -16.74 12.26
C GLU A 22 10.45 -15.74 11.57
N GLY A 23 10.66 -14.59 12.20
CA GLY A 23 11.56 -13.53 11.70
C GLY A 23 10.97 -12.64 10.61
N VAL A 24 9.86 -13.02 9.95
CA VAL A 24 9.26 -12.20 8.88
C VAL A 24 8.68 -10.91 9.43
N LYS A 25 7.96 -11.00 10.54
CA LYS A 25 7.35 -9.84 11.20
C LYS A 25 8.42 -8.90 11.74
N GLU A 26 9.41 -9.46 12.43
CA GLU A 26 10.52 -8.75 13.06
C GLU A 26 11.34 -8.00 12.01
N ALA A 27 11.73 -8.67 10.91
CA ALA A 27 12.50 -8.05 9.83
C ALA A 27 11.80 -6.81 9.23
N VAL A 28 10.48 -6.85 9.04
CA VAL A 28 9.73 -5.70 8.50
C VAL A 28 9.59 -4.60 9.54
N VAL A 29 9.30 -4.93 10.79
CA VAL A 29 9.17 -3.93 11.87
C VAL A 29 10.49 -3.20 12.11
N ASP A 30 11.59 -3.94 12.20
CA ASP A 30 12.92 -3.37 12.41
C ASP A 30 13.32 -2.46 11.25
N ASP A 31 13.09 -2.87 10.01
CA ASP A 31 13.37 -2.05 8.82
C ASP A 31 12.54 -0.75 8.78
N VAL A 32 11.28 -0.81 9.21
CA VAL A 32 10.41 0.37 9.30
C VAL A 32 10.93 1.34 10.36
N ASN A 33 11.30 0.84 11.54
CA ASN A 33 11.86 1.68 12.61
C ASN A 33 13.16 2.35 12.15
N ASP A 34 14.07 1.57 11.55
CA ASP A 34 15.31 2.06 10.96
C ASP A 34 15.04 3.14 9.88
N PHE A 35 14.04 2.93 9.01
CA PHE A 35 13.66 3.91 8.01
C PHE A 35 13.22 5.22 8.66
N MET A 36 12.35 5.14 9.68
CA MET A 36 11.80 6.30 10.40
C MET A 36 12.86 7.17 11.07
N GLU A 37 13.95 6.55 11.56
CA GLU A 37 15.05 7.26 12.22
C GLU A 37 16.05 7.88 11.22
N ARG A 38 16.06 7.42 9.96
CA ARG A 38 17.08 7.80 8.96
C ARG A 38 16.67 8.97 8.06
N GLN A 39 15.63 9.72 8.37
CA GLN A 39 15.14 10.81 7.51
C GLN A 39 16.24 11.79 7.08
N GLN A 40 17.07 12.25 8.02
CA GLN A 40 18.15 13.21 7.72
C GLN A 40 19.17 12.63 6.73
N TRP A 41 19.49 11.34 6.84
CA TRP A 41 20.43 10.65 5.95
C TRP A 41 19.96 10.67 4.49
N TYR A 42 18.64 10.55 4.25
CA TYR A 42 18.04 10.64 2.91
C TYR A 42 18.12 12.08 2.37
N VAL A 43 17.80 13.06 3.22
CA VAL A 43 17.85 14.50 2.89
C VAL A 43 19.26 14.92 2.49
N ASP A 44 20.27 14.54 3.29
CA ASP A 44 21.68 14.89 3.06
C ASP A 44 22.22 14.34 1.72
N ARG A 45 21.59 13.28 1.20
CA ARG A 45 21.97 12.62 -0.06
C ARG A 45 21.07 12.99 -1.23
N GLY A 46 20.04 13.82 -1.01
CA GLY A 46 19.06 14.16 -2.04
C GLY A 46 18.22 12.96 -2.52
N ILE A 47 18.10 11.91 -1.70
CA ILE A 47 17.32 10.71 -2.03
C ILE A 47 15.87 10.94 -1.55
N PRO A 48 14.84 10.71 -2.39
CA PRO A 48 13.46 10.79 -1.96
C PRO A 48 13.20 9.89 -0.74
N TYR A 49 12.70 10.47 0.34
CA TYR A 49 12.40 9.74 1.57
C TYR A 49 11.12 8.92 1.40
N ARG A 50 11.24 7.75 0.77
CA ARG A 50 10.17 6.80 0.48
C ARG A 50 10.65 5.37 0.74
N ARG A 51 9.76 4.54 1.29
CA ARG A 51 9.99 3.12 1.53
C ARG A 51 8.78 2.32 1.05
N GLY A 52 9.03 1.28 0.26
CA GLY A 52 7.98 0.41 -0.29
C GLY A 52 8.22 -1.03 0.12
N TYR A 53 7.12 -1.74 0.43
CA TYR A 53 7.13 -3.15 0.80
C TYR A 53 6.17 -3.92 -0.09
N LEU A 54 6.58 -5.11 -0.51
CA LEU A 54 5.72 -6.05 -1.23
C LEU A 54 5.47 -7.27 -0.34
N LEU A 55 4.23 -7.41 0.12
CA LEU A 55 3.81 -8.58 0.89
C LEU A 55 3.03 -9.50 -0.05
N PHE A 56 3.52 -10.72 -0.24
CA PHE A 56 2.90 -11.69 -1.13
C PHE A 56 2.72 -13.05 -0.43
N GLY A 57 1.80 -13.85 -0.95
CA GLY A 57 1.45 -15.16 -0.40
C GLY A 57 -0.04 -15.47 -0.58
N PRO A 58 -0.48 -16.69 -0.25
CA PRO A 58 -1.86 -17.13 -0.43
C PRO A 58 -2.90 -16.19 0.22
N PRO A 59 -4.14 -16.14 -0.28
CA PRO A 59 -5.22 -15.42 0.38
C PRO A 59 -5.41 -15.95 1.80
N GLY A 60 -5.70 -15.07 2.75
CA GLY A 60 -5.84 -15.44 4.17
C GLY A 60 -4.52 -15.57 4.96
N SER A 61 -3.35 -15.34 4.35
CA SER A 61 -2.05 -15.43 5.04
C SER A 61 -1.73 -14.29 6.02
N GLY A 62 -2.69 -13.43 6.35
CA GLY A 62 -2.50 -12.37 7.35
C GLY A 62 -1.83 -11.07 6.86
N LYS A 63 -1.56 -10.89 5.55
CA LYS A 63 -0.91 -9.68 4.99
C LYS A 63 -1.59 -8.37 5.41
N THR A 64 -2.86 -8.18 5.06
CA THR A 64 -3.64 -6.98 5.41
C THR A 64 -3.79 -6.83 6.92
N SER A 65 -3.88 -7.94 7.65
CA SER A 65 -3.92 -7.95 9.12
C SER A 65 -2.62 -7.43 9.74
N PHE A 66 -1.47 -7.82 9.18
CA PHE A 66 -0.17 -7.33 9.59
C PHE A 66 -0.01 -5.84 9.32
N ILE A 67 -0.39 -5.36 8.13
CA ILE A 67 -0.36 -3.94 7.78
C ILE A 67 -1.19 -3.09 8.75
N GLN A 68 -2.40 -3.55 9.10
CA GLN A 68 -3.25 -2.86 10.09
C GLN A 68 -2.62 -2.81 11.48
N ALA A 69 -1.96 -3.89 11.91
CA ALA A 69 -1.28 -3.92 13.20
C ALA A 69 -0.05 -3.02 13.21
N LEU A 70 0.76 -3.04 12.14
CA LEU A 70 1.91 -2.17 11.96
C LEU A 70 1.52 -0.69 11.94
N ALA A 71 0.46 -0.32 11.23
CA ALA A 71 -0.06 1.04 11.26
C ALA A 71 -0.47 1.48 12.68
N GLY A 72 -1.08 0.57 13.44
CA GLY A 72 -1.46 0.80 14.83
C GLY A 72 -0.26 1.06 15.74
N GLU A 73 0.82 0.30 15.57
CA GLU A 73 2.08 0.48 16.30
C GLU A 73 2.72 1.84 16.03
N LEU A 74 2.71 2.27 14.76
CA LEU A 74 3.32 3.54 14.32
C LEU A 74 2.47 4.78 14.61
N ASP A 75 1.24 4.62 15.11
CA ASP A 75 0.25 5.70 15.20
C ASP A 75 -0.06 6.33 13.82
N PHE A 76 -0.21 5.47 12.81
CA PHE A 76 -0.52 5.83 11.43
C PHE A 76 -1.93 5.36 11.05
N SER A 77 -2.56 6.10 10.14
CA SER A 77 -3.76 5.65 9.44
C SER A 77 -3.40 4.71 8.28
N VAL A 78 -4.35 3.91 7.80
CA VAL A 78 -4.17 3.12 6.56
C VAL A 78 -4.99 3.78 5.46
N ALA A 79 -4.31 4.21 4.40
CA ALA A 79 -4.91 4.77 3.20
C ALA A 79 -4.91 3.68 2.12
N MET A 80 -6.07 3.10 1.83
CA MET A 80 -6.19 1.94 0.93
C MET A 80 -6.65 2.34 -0.47
N ILE A 81 -6.02 1.77 -1.49
CA ILE A 81 -6.46 1.80 -2.89
C ILE A 81 -6.51 0.35 -3.37
N ASN A 82 -7.66 -0.07 -3.91
CA ASN A 82 -7.74 -1.34 -4.63
C ASN A 82 -7.45 -1.08 -6.12
N LEU A 83 -6.35 -1.62 -6.62
CA LEU A 83 -5.93 -1.40 -8.01
C LEU A 83 -6.82 -2.13 -9.03
N SER A 84 -7.55 -3.15 -8.60
CA SER A 84 -8.46 -3.92 -9.44
C SER A 84 -9.87 -3.32 -9.55
N GLU A 85 -10.16 -2.24 -8.80
CA GLU A 85 -11.46 -1.57 -8.81
C GLU A 85 -11.79 -1.00 -10.20
N MET A 86 -13.04 -1.19 -10.65
CA MET A 86 -13.50 -0.64 -11.92
C MET A 86 -13.45 0.89 -11.91
N GLY A 87 -12.87 1.49 -12.96
CA GLY A 87 -12.70 2.93 -13.06
C GLY A 87 -11.48 3.47 -12.30
N MET A 88 -10.61 2.59 -11.79
CA MET A 88 -9.28 2.97 -11.32
C MET A 88 -8.34 3.19 -12.50
N THR A 89 -7.88 4.42 -12.69
CA THR A 89 -7.01 4.85 -13.82
C THR A 89 -5.70 5.44 -13.31
N ASP A 90 -4.72 5.61 -14.20
CA ASP A 90 -3.44 6.25 -13.89
C ASP A 90 -3.62 7.68 -13.35
N ASP A 91 -4.44 8.50 -14.01
CA ASP A 91 -4.72 9.86 -13.57
C ASP A 91 -5.40 9.89 -12.19
N LYS A 92 -6.33 8.97 -11.94
CA LYS A 92 -7.01 8.86 -10.64
C LYS A 92 -6.02 8.42 -9.55
N LEU A 93 -5.11 7.50 -9.87
CA LEU A 93 -4.08 7.03 -8.94
C LEU A 93 -3.14 8.17 -8.58
N ALA A 94 -2.57 8.84 -9.59
CA ALA A 94 -1.69 9.98 -9.41
C ALA A 94 -2.38 11.07 -8.57
N TYR A 95 -3.63 11.40 -8.88
CA TYR A 95 -4.43 12.33 -8.10
C TYR A 95 -4.53 11.93 -6.62
N LEU A 96 -4.89 10.68 -6.32
CA LEU A 96 -5.02 10.19 -4.94
C LEU A 96 -3.68 10.23 -4.19
N LEU A 97 -2.57 9.91 -4.85
CA LEU A 97 -1.22 10.00 -4.28
C LEU A 97 -0.86 11.43 -3.88
N THR A 98 -1.25 12.44 -4.68
CA THR A 98 -1.01 13.86 -4.31
C THR A 98 -1.81 14.33 -3.10
N LYS A 99 -2.91 13.64 -2.77
CA LYS A 99 -3.83 13.97 -1.68
C LYS A 99 -3.69 13.03 -0.47
N LEU A 100 -2.64 12.22 -0.43
CA LEU A 100 -2.45 11.22 0.61
C LEU A 100 -2.49 11.87 2.01
N PRO A 101 -3.31 11.37 2.95
CA PRO A 101 -3.36 11.89 4.31
C PRO A 101 -1.98 11.81 4.99
N LYS A 102 -1.65 12.82 5.80
CA LYS A 102 -0.42 12.80 6.62
C LYS A 102 -0.46 11.63 7.61
N ARG A 103 0.72 11.11 7.97
CA ARG A 103 0.86 9.97 8.90
C ARG A 103 -0.04 8.78 8.49
N SER A 104 0.10 8.36 7.24
CA SER A 104 -0.61 7.20 6.71
C SER A 104 0.36 6.21 6.06
N LEU A 105 0.03 4.93 6.18
CA LEU A 105 0.58 3.88 5.32
C LEU A 105 -0.34 3.75 4.11
N LEU A 106 0.22 3.97 2.91
CA LEU A 106 -0.47 3.68 1.66
C LEU A 106 -0.48 2.17 1.43
N LEU A 107 -1.67 1.60 1.26
CA LEU A 107 -1.88 0.20 0.96
C LEU A 107 -2.49 0.06 -0.44
N LEU A 108 -1.71 -0.54 -1.35
CA LEU A 108 -2.17 -0.93 -2.69
C LEU A 108 -2.56 -2.40 -2.66
N GLU A 109 -3.87 -2.69 -2.64
CA GLU A 109 -4.41 -4.06 -2.64
C GLU A 109 -4.63 -4.58 -4.07
N ASP A 110 -4.61 -5.91 -4.22
CA ASP A 110 -4.94 -6.64 -5.44
C ASP A 110 -4.17 -6.17 -6.70
N ALA A 111 -2.89 -5.83 -6.53
CA ALA A 111 -2.03 -5.39 -7.63
C ALA A 111 -1.93 -6.45 -8.74
N ASP A 112 -1.82 -7.72 -8.39
CA ASP A 112 -1.77 -8.86 -9.31
C ASP A 112 -3.03 -8.96 -10.19
N ALA A 113 -4.22 -8.82 -9.60
CA ALA A 113 -5.49 -8.85 -10.33
C ALA A 113 -5.62 -7.69 -11.31
N ALA A 114 -5.13 -6.49 -10.95
CA ALA A 114 -5.10 -5.34 -11.84
C ALA A 114 -4.29 -5.63 -13.13
N PHE A 115 -3.19 -6.40 -13.02
CA PHE A 115 -2.39 -6.79 -14.18
C PHE A 115 -3.03 -7.89 -15.03
N ILE A 116 -3.75 -8.84 -14.43
CA ILE A 116 -4.41 -9.94 -15.17
C ILE A 116 -5.59 -9.43 -15.99
N ASN A 117 -6.43 -8.57 -15.41
CA ASN A 117 -7.59 -7.98 -16.10
C ASN A 117 -7.20 -7.20 -17.36
N ARG A 118 -5.97 -6.66 -17.42
CA ARG A 118 -5.44 -6.00 -18.62
C ARG A 118 -5.21 -6.98 -19.77
N ARG A 119 -4.58 -8.13 -19.50
CA ARG A 119 -4.25 -9.13 -20.54
C ARG A 119 -5.50 -9.66 -21.25
N GLN A 120 -6.61 -9.77 -20.54
CA GLN A 120 -7.91 -10.17 -21.11
C GLN A 120 -8.63 -9.05 -21.88
N ARG A 121 -8.37 -7.78 -21.58
CA ARG A 121 -9.04 -6.65 -22.27
C ARG A 121 -8.32 -6.20 -23.54
N GLU A 122 -7.02 -6.44 -23.65
CA GLU A 122 -6.26 -6.22 -24.89
C GLU A 122 -6.81 -7.07 -26.07
N SER A 123 -7.48 -8.21 -25.81
CA SER A 123 -8.15 -9.00 -26.84
C SER A 123 -9.53 -8.48 -27.28
N ASP A 124 -10.20 -7.67 -26.45
CA ASP A 124 -11.58 -7.22 -26.67
C ASP A 124 -11.70 -5.74 -27.13
N GLY A 125 -10.57 -5.09 -27.42
CA GLY A 125 -10.52 -3.77 -28.08
C GLY A 125 -10.97 -2.57 -27.23
N TYR A 126 -11.22 -2.74 -25.92
CA TYR A 126 -11.66 -1.67 -25.03
C TYR A 126 -10.51 -1.13 -24.16
N ASN A 127 -9.88 -0.03 -24.57
CA ASN A 127 -8.78 0.66 -23.85
C ASN A 127 -9.25 1.56 -22.68
N GLY A 128 -10.39 1.24 -22.06
CA GLY A 128 -11.02 2.09 -21.07
C GLY A 128 -10.65 1.75 -19.62
N ALA A 129 -9.90 2.66 -18.99
CA ALA A 129 -9.88 2.89 -17.53
C ALA A 129 -9.31 1.78 -16.63
N THR A 130 -8.04 1.42 -16.81
CA THR A 130 -7.29 0.58 -15.86
C THR A 130 -5.92 1.19 -15.55
N VAL A 131 -5.42 0.96 -14.34
CA VAL A 131 -4.05 1.34 -13.94
C VAL A 131 -3.02 0.58 -14.77
N THR A 132 -2.03 1.30 -15.31
CA THR A 132 -0.91 0.73 -16.06
C THR A 132 0.32 0.57 -15.17
N PHE A 133 1.24 -0.32 -15.58
CA PHE A 133 2.54 -0.45 -14.90
C PHE A 133 3.34 0.85 -14.99
N SER A 134 3.20 1.59 -16.09
CA SER A 134 3.81 2.91 -16.23
C SER A 134 3.20 3.90 -15.25
N GLY A 135 1.88 3.93 -15.09
CA GLY A 135 1.21 4.80 -14.12
C GLY A 135 1.48 4.46 -12.66
N LEU A 136 1.84 3.21 -12.35
CA LEU A 136 2.29 2.82 -11.00
C LEU A 136 3.73 3.23 -10.71
N LEU A 137 4.59 3.25 -11.74
CA LEU A 137 6.03 3.51 -11.58
C LEU A 137 6.42 4.97 -11.71
N ASN A 138 5.60 5.80 -12.39
CA ASN A 138 5.90 7.20 -12.67
C ASN A 138 5.18 8.16 -11.73
#